data_AF-A0A1G2Z781-F1
#
_entry.id   AF-A0A1G2Z781-F1
#
_cell.length_a   1.000
_cell.length_b   1.000
_cell.length_c   1.000
_cell.angle_alpha   90.00
_cell.angle_beta   90.00
_cell.angle_gamma   90.00
#
_symmetry.space_group_name_H-M   'P 1'
#
loop_
_entity.id
_entity.type
_entity.pdbx_description
1 polymer ?
#
loop_
_entity_poly.entity_id
_entity_poly.type
_entity_poly.pdbx_seq_one_letter_code
_entity_poly.pdbx_strand_id
1 'polypeptide(L)'
;MKESTFYSFYVKKDNDPYGRYATSNALTPAHFARLLDWARDNIIRLATDIVSGRIESKPYHRGSERGCMFCEYMGVCHFDWQINDYNFLRSAGKSDLIEKLDSK
;
A
#
# COMPACT_ATOMS: atom_id res chain seq x y z
N MET A 1 12.54 28.88 2.12
CA MET A 1 12.62 27.41 1.96
C MET A 1 12.66 26.86 3.36
N LYS A 2 11.62 26.17 3.81
CA LYS A 2 11.52 25.65 5.17
C LYS A 2 11.07 24.20 5.10
N GLU A 3 11.93 23.29 5.51
CA GLU A 3 11.56 21.91 5.81
C GLU A 3 10.99 21.89 7.23
N SER A 4 9.90 21.15 7.43
CA SER A 4 9.27 21.08 8.75
C SER A 4 10.06 20.12 9.65
N THR A 5 10.38 20.57 10.87
CA THR A 5 11.05 19.74 11.89
C THR A 5 10.17 18.61 12.39
N PHE A 6 8.85 18.77 12.32
CA PHE A 6 7.87 17.87 12.95
C PHE A 6 7.15 16.97 11.95
N TYR A 7 7.08 17.37 10.69
CA TYR A 7 6.27 16.70 9.68
C TYR A 7 7.04 16.57 8.37
N SER A 8 6.85 15.46 7.66
CA SER A 8 7.45 15.22 6.35
C SER A 8 6.72 16.02 5.24
N PHE A 9 6.86 17.34 5.26
CA PHE A 9 6.44 18.23 4.16
C PHE A 9 7.39 19.41 3.99
N TYR A 10 7.37 19.98 2.78
CA TYR A 10 8.30 21.01 2.34
C TYR A 10 7.54 22.18 1.73
N VAL A 11 7.85 23.41 2.13
CA VAL A 11 7.24 24.61 1.55
C VAL A 11 8.30 25.46 0.84
N LYS A 12 8.07 25.71 -0.45
CA LYS A 12 8.89 26.61 -1.26
C LYS A 12 8.65 28.09 -0.86
N LYS A 13 9.40 29.02 -1.46
CA LYS A 13 9.31 30.46 -1.15
C LYS A 13 7.98 31.10 -1.62
N ASP A 14 7.39 30.54 -2.67
CA ASP A 14 6.08 30.85 -3.27
C ASP A 14 4.90 30.19 -2.52
N ASN A 15 5.14 29.66 -1.33
CA ASN A 15 4.14 28.98 -0.49
C ASN A 15 3.55 27.69 -1.10
N ASP A 16 4.20 27.12 -2.13
CA ASP A 16 3.86 25.80 -2.68
C ASP A 16 4.35 24.67 -1.75
N PRO A 17 3.45 23.87 -1.14
CA PRO A 17 3.80 22.77 -0.24
C PRO A 17 4.14 21.46 -0.98
N TYR A 18 4.06 21.44 -2.31
CA TYR A 18 4.27 20.25 -3.14
C TYR A 18 5.61 20.28 -3.89
N GLY A 19 6.49 21.22 -3.56
CA GLY A 19 7.80 21.37 -4.21
C GLY A 19 8.73 20.15 -4.14
N ARG A 20 8.49 19.23 -3.20
CA ARG A 20 9.18 17.92 -3.09
C ARG A 20 8.18 16.77 -3.15
N TYR A 21 7.26 16.82 -4.13
CA TYR A 21 6.12 15.90 -4.15
C TYR A 21 6.49 14.42 -4.17
N ALA A 22 7.54 14.00 -4.88
CA ALA A 22 7.92 12.59 -4.96
C ALA A 22 8.43 12.01 -3.62
N THR A 23 9.04 12.83 -2.77
CA THR A 23 9.77 12.38 -1.58
C THR A 23 9.16 12.83 -0.26
N SER A 24 8.29 13.85 -0.25
CA SER A 24 7.54 14.25 0.94
C SER A 24 6.31 13.36 1.16
N ASN A 25 5.76 13.35 2.37
CA ASN A 25 4.52 12.61 2.67
C ASN A 25 3.24 13.42 2.37
N ALA A 26 3.35 14.63 1.82
CA ALA A 26 2.19 15.49 1.52
C ALA A 26 1.47 15.06 0.24
N LEU A 27 0.15 14.92 0.25
CA LEU A 27 -0.67 14.66 -0.94
C LEU A 27 -1.47 15.91 -1.34
N THR A 28 -1.73 16.07 -2.64
CA THR A 28 -2.72 17.06 -3.10
C THR A 28 -4.12 16.60 -2.68
N PRO A 29 -5.10 17.51 -2.52
CA PRO A 29 -6.47 17.11 -2.22
C PRO A 29 -7.04 16.10 -3.23
N ALA A 30 -6.71 16.26 -4.52
CA ALA A 30 -7.13 15.35 -5.58
C ALA A 30 -6.54 13.94 -5.42
N HIS A 31 -5.22 13.81 -5.21
CA HIS A 31 -4.60 12.50 -5.00
C HIS A 31 -5.04 11.85 -3.67
N PHE A 32 -5.31 12.66 -2.65
CA PHE A 32 -5.86 12.16 -1.39
C PHE A 32 -7.28 11.60 -1.56
N ALA A 33 -8.15 12.29 -2.30
CA ALA A 33 -9.48 11.77 -2.63
C ALA A 33 -9.40 10.44 -3.41
N ARG A 34 -8.56 10.37 -4.45
CA ARG A 34 -8.33 9.12 -5.21
C ARG A 34 -7.82 7.98 -4.34
N LEU A 35 -6.93 8.28 -3.39
CA LEU A 35 -6.44 7.28 -2.43
C LEU A 35 -7.56 6.73 -1.54
N LEU A 36 -8.47 7.59 -1.09
CA LEU A 36 -9.64 7.17 -0.29
C LEU A 36 -10.62 6.33 -1.11
N ASP A 37 -10.87 6.68 -2.36
CA ASP A 37 -11.71 5.89 -3.27
C ASP A 37 -11.08 4.53 -3.54
N TRP A 38 -9.77 4.49 -3.80
CA TRP A 38 -9.03 3.23 -3.96
C TRP A 38 -9.08 2.35 -2.69
N ALA A 39 -9.00 2.96 -1.50
CA ALA A 39 -9.16 2.22 -0.24
C ALA A 39 -10.58 1.64 -0.09
N ARG A 40 -11.61 2.43 -0.43
CA ARG A 40 -13.01 1.97 -0.44
C ARG A 40 -13.21 0.80 -1.40
N ASP A 41 -12.70 0.88 -2.63
CA ASP A 41 -12.77 -0.20 -3.61
C ASP A 41 -12.13 -1.49 -3.09
N ASN A 42 -10.98 -1.38 -2.41
CA ASN A 42 -10.32 -2.54 -1.81
C ASN A 42 -11.14 -3.17 -0.70
N ILE A 43 -11.78 -2.36 0.16
CA ILE A 43 -12.65 -2.88 1.22
C ILE A 43 -13.82 -3.64 0.60
N ILE A 44 -14.47 -3.09 -0.43
CA ILE A 44 -15.58 -3.75 -1.12
C ILE A 44 -15.13 -5.06 -1.75
N ARG A 45 -13.98 -5.08 -2.43
CA ARG A 45 -13.41 -6.28 -3.02
C ARG A 45 -13.13 -7.35 -1.97
N LEU A 46 -12.46 -7.00 -0.86
CA LEU A 46 -12.14 -7.93 0.22
C LEU A 46 -13.41 -8.48 0.89
N ALA A 47 -14.42 -7.64 1.12
CA ALA A 47 -15.70 -8.08 1.67
C ALA A 47 -16.41 -9.05 0.72
N THR A 48 -16.36 -8.78 -0.59
CA THR A 48 -16.93 -9.67 -1.61
C THR A 48 -16.21 -11.02 -1.63
N ASP A 49 -14.87 -11.02 -1.57
CA ASP A 49 -14.06 -12.24 -1.50
C ASP A 49 -14.45 -13.09 -0.28
N ILE A 50 -14.58 -12.46 0.91
CA ILE A 50 -14.99 -13.15 2.14
C ILE A 50 -16.38 -13.78 2.00
N VAL A 51 -17.37 -12.99 1.56
CA VAL A 51 -18.77 -13.47 1.44
C VAL A 51 -18.89 -14.55 0.37
N SER A 52 -18.04 -14.53 -0.67
CA SER A 52 -17.97 -15.58 -1.69
C SER A 52 -17.39 -16.91 -1.19
N GLY A 53 -16.82 -16.95 0.03
CA GLY A 53 -16.17 -18.13 0.59
C GLY A 53 -14.73 -18.33 0.11
N ARG A 54 -14.04 -17.27 -0.31
CA ARG A 54 -12.64 -17.34 -0.76
C ARG A 54 -11.70 -17.55 0.43
N ILE A 55 -11.17 -18.77 0.57
CA ILE A 55 -10.33 -19.19 1.72
C ILE A 55 -8.90 -19.63 1.35
N GLU A 56 -8.43 -19.30 0.15
CA GLU A 56 -7.08 -19.69 -0.31
C GLU A 56 -5.96 -19.17 0.61
N SER A 57 -4.99 -20.03 0.91
CA SER A 57 -3.77 -19.61 1.61
C SER A 57 -2.81 -18.97 0.62
N LYS A 58 -2.79 -17.63 0.59
CA LYS A 58 -1.95 -16.85 -0.35
C LYS A 58 -1.13 -15.78 0.39
N PRO A 59 -0.15 -16.18 1.23
CA PRO A 59 0.65 -15.26 2.02
C PRO A 59 1.49 -14.35 1.12
N TYR A 60 1.62 -13.07 1.49
CA TYR A 60 2.46 -12.14 0.75
C TYR A 60 3.95 -12.37 1.04
N HIS A 61 4.79 -11.96 0.08
CA HIS A 61 6.23 -11.83 0.25
C HIS A 61 6.68 -10.46 -0.27
N ARG A 62 7.28 -9.64 0.59
CA ARG A 62 7.72 -8.27 0.28
C ARG A 62 9.10 -8.01 0.88
N GLY A 63 10.14 -8.04 0.05
CA GLY A 63 11.51 -7.92 0.55
C GLY A 63 11.83 -9.04 1.53
N SER A 64 12.23 -8.71 2.75
CA SER A 64 12.43 -9.69 3.84
C SER A 64 11.15 -10.02 4.60
N GLU A 65 10.04 -9.32 4.36
CA GLU A 65 8.78 -9.53 5.08
C GLU A 65 7.92 -10.58 4.41
N ARG A 66 7.30 -11.45 5.21
CA ARG A 66 6.36 -12.46 4.74
C ARG A 66 5.11 -12.46 5.60
N GLY A 67 3.96 -12.74 4.99
CA GLY A 67 2.68 -12.81 5.71
C GLY A 67 2.67 -13.87 6.83
N CYS A 68 3.52 -14.90 6.72
CA CYS A 68 3.60 -15.96 7.72
C CYS A 68 4.39 -15.57 8.98
N MET A 69 5.21 -14.51 8.97
CA MET A 69 6.18 -14.22 10.05
C MET A 69 5.54 -14.08 11.45
N PHE A 70 4.31 -13.56 11.51
CA PHE A 70 3.56 -13.34 12.75
C PHE A 70 2.20 -14.05 12.73
N CYS A 71 2.03 -15.08 11.90
CA CYS A 71 0.75 -15.79 11.76
C CYS A 71 0.64 -16.92 12.79
N GLU A 72 -0.31 -16.80 13.71
CA GLU A 72 -0.61 -17.83 14.72
C GLU A 72 -1.18 -19.13 14.11
N TYR A 73 -1.71 -19.05 12.88
CA TYR A 73 -2.34 -20.16 12.18
C TYR A 73 -1.40 -20.91 11.24
N MET A 74 -0.08 -20.69 11.33
CA MET A 74 0.91 -21.35 10.47
C MET A 74 0.83 -22.88 10.54
N GLY A 75 0.51 -23.44 11.71
CA GLY A 75 0.33 -24.88 11.90
C GLY A 75 -0.97 -25.46 11.33
N VAL A 76 -1.91 -24.61 10.89
CA VAL A 76 -3.24 -25.02 10.39
C VAL A 76 -3.40 -24.78 8.90
N CYS A 77 -2.76 -23.74 8.35
CA CYS A 77 -2.97 -23.38 6.93
C CYS A 77 -2.30 -24.33 5.93
N HIS A 78 -1.40 -25.22 6.39
CA HIS A 78 -0.64 -26.17 5.57
C HIS A 78 0.13 -25.54 4.39
N PHE A 79 0.44 -24.25 4.47
CA PHE A 79 1.24 -23.58 3.44
C PHE A 79 2.70 -24.05 3.52
N ASP A 80 3.16 -24.65 2.44
CA ASP A 80 4.54 -25.08 2.25
C ASP A 80 5.10 -24.44 0.97
N TRP A 81 6.19 -23.68 1.11
CA TRP A 81 6.83 -22.93 0.04
C TRP A 81 7.52 -23.80 -1.02
N GLN A 82 7.73 -25.09 -0.75
CA GLN A 82 8.30 -26.03 -1.73
C GLN A 82 7.26 -26.46 -2.78
N ILE A 83 5.97 -26.34 -2.47
CA ILE A 83 4.86 -26.78 -3.34
C ILE A 83 3.78 -25.70 -3.57
N ASN A 84 3.79 -24.61 -2.80
CA ASN A 84 2.91 -23.46 -2.94
C ASN A 84 3.72 -22.19 -3.23
N ASP A 85 3.10 -21.24 -3.93
CA ASP A 85 3.71 -19.96 -4.25
C ASP A 85 3.29 -18.83 -3.29
N TYR A 86 4.27 -18.02 -2.90
CA TYR A 86 3.98 -16.73 -2.27
C TYR A 86 3.37 -15.75 -3.26
N ASN A 87 2.56 -14.83 -2.75
CA ASN A 87 2.17 -13.63 -3.49
C ASN A 87 3.26 -12.56 -3.38
N PHE A 88 4.14 -12.50 -4.37
CA PHE A 88 5.24 -11.53 -4.41
C PHE A 88 4.73 -10.11 -4.64
N LEU A 89 4.91 -9.25 -3.64
CA LEU A 89 4.59 -7.83 -3.72
C LEU A 89 5.87 -7.06 -4.04
N ARG A 90 5.83 -6.30 -5.13
CA ARG A 90 6.90 -5.37 -5.48
C ARG A 90 6.95 -4.23 -4.47
N SER A 91 8.15 -3.72 -4.20
CA SER A 91 8.28 -2.44 -3.51
C SER A 91 7.65 -1.36 -4.37
N ALA A 92 6.84 -0.50 -3.76
CA ALA A 92 6.20 0.63 -4.41
C ALA A 92 6.41 1.88 -3.57
N GLY A 93 6.94 2.92 -4.20
CA GLY A 93 7.06 4.25 -3.61
C GLY A 93 5.82 5.10 -3.86
N LYS A 94 5.87 6.33 -3.37
CA LYS A 94 4.80 7.30 -3.56
C LYS A 94 4.52 7.61 -5.04
N SER A 95 5.56 7.74 -5.86
CA SER A 95 5.41 8.01 -7.29
C SER A 95 4.66 6.90 -8.02
N ASP A 96 5.00 5.63 -7.74
CA ASP A 96 4.31 4.47 -8.32
C ASP A 96 2.83 4.44 -7.93
N LEU A 97 2.53 4.82 -6.68
CA LEU A 97 1.16 4.94 -6.20
C LEU A 97 0.40 6.05 -6.95
N ILE A 98 1.00 7.22 -7.12
CA ILE A 98 0.36 8.35 -7.83
C ILE A 98 0.06 7.96 -9.28
N GLU A 99 1.03 7.37 -10.00
CA GLU A 99 0.83 6.89 -11.37
C GLU A 99 -0.33 5.89 -11.46
N LYS A 100 -0.45 5.01 -10.46
CA LYS A 100 -1.56 4.05 -10.38
C LYS A 100 -2.92 4.71 -10.08
N LEU A 101 -2.93 5.80 -9.32
CA LEU A 101 -4.16 6.56 -9.02
C LEU A 101 -4.61 7.43 -10.21
N ASP A 102 -3.67 7.87 -11.04
CA ASP A 102 -3.94 8.71 -12.22
C ASP A 102 -4.32 7.89 -13.46
N SER A 103 -3.86 6.64 -13.56
CA SER A 103 -4.22 5.69 -14.63
C SER A 103 -5.60 5.03 -14.43
N LYS A 104 -6.28 5.34 -13.34
CA LYS A 104 -7.65 4.91 -13.02
C LYS A 104 -8.65 6.03 -13.28
#